data_AF-A0A087BGS6-F1
#
_entry.id   AF-A0A087BGS6-F1
#
_cell.length_a   1.000
_cell.length_b   1.000
_cell.length_c   1.000
_cell.angle_alpha   90.00
_cell.angle_beta   90.00
_cell.angle_gamma   90.00
#
_symmetry.space_group_name_H-M   'P 1'
#
loop_
_entity.id
_entity.type
_entity.pdbx_description
1 polymer ?
#
loop_
_entity_poly.entity_id
_entity_poly.type
_entity_poly.pdbx_seq_one_letter_code
_entity_poly.pdbx_strand_id
1 'polypeptide(L)'
;MKLDVIYFSGAWWLDTEHAAVLLRISPDSLRRNRTKSIDLRTIDCTIWHHVSLWRLDDVVRVSQTRMQAAAISFEASEIAGDFAR
;
A
#
# COMPACT_ATOMS: atom_id res chain seq x y z
N MET A 1 13.60 -7.35 -11.83
CA MET A 1 12.72 -8.37 -12.44
C MET A 1 11.29 -7.95 -12.14
N LYS A 2 10.45 -7.79 -13.16
CA LYS A 2 9.01 -7.54 -12.99
C LYS A 2 8.30 -8.90 -13.06
N LEU A 3 7.47 -9.20 -12.07
CA LEU A 3 6.64 -10.39 -12.08
C LEU A 3 5.19 -9.94 -12.27
N ASP A 4 4.49 -10.60 -13.18
CA ASP A 4 3.03 -10.48 -13.25
C ASP A 4 2.40 -11.02 -11.96
N VAL A 5 1.13 -10.67 -11.73
CA VAL A 5 0.39 -11.15 -10.56
C VAL A 5 0.37 -12.68 -10.57
N ILE A 6 0.70 -13.29 -9.44
CA ILE A 6 0.79 -14.74 -9.30
C ILE A 6 -0.29 -15.24 -8.34
N TYR A 7 -0.87 -16.40 -8.64
CA TYR A 7 -1.78 -17.09 -7.72
C TYR A 7 -1.05 -18.25 -7.06
N PHE A 8 -0.85 -18.18 -5.74
CA PHE A 8 -0.31 -19.30 -4.98
C PHE A 8 -0.80 -19.26 -3.52
N SER A 9 -0.83 -20.44 -2.90
CA SER A 9 -1.30 -20.61 -1.51
C SER A 9 -2.70 -20.01 -1.26
N GLY A 10 -3.59 -20.08 -2.26
CA GLY A 10 -4.96 -19.60 -2.14
C GLY A 10 -5.14 -18.07 -2.24
N ALA A 11 -4.11 -17.30 -2.61
CA ALA A 11 -4.19 -15.85 -2.73
C ALA A 11 -3.47 -15.33 -3.97
N TRP A 12 -3.83 -14.12 -4.39
CA TRP A 12 -3.11 -13.36 -5.41
C TRP A 12 -2.00 -12.53 -4.78
N TRP A 13 -0.85 -12.52 -5.43
CA TRP A 13 0.33 -11.80 -4.94
C TRP A 13 0.94 -10.92 -6.04
N LEU A 14 1.47 -9.80 -5.61
CA LEU A 14 2.06 -8.76 -6.44
C LEU A 14 3.56 -8.63 -6.16
N ASP A 15 4.34 -8.24 -7.17
CA ASP A 15 5.70 -7.77 -6.91
C ASP A 15 5.69 -6.40 -6.19
N THR A 16 6.87 -6.00 -5.70
CA THR A 16 7.04 -4.72 -5.01
C THR A 16 6.70 -3.51 -5.89
N GLU A 17 6.88 -3.58 -7.20
CA GLU A 17 6.61 -2.45 -8.10
C GLU A 17 5.10 -2.21 -8.20
N HIS A 18 4.31 -3.25 -8.43
CA HIS A 18 2.85 -3.14 -8.49
C HIS A 18 2.24 -2.77 -7.13
N ALA A 19 2.75 -3.36 -6.04
CA ALA A 19 2.31 -3.00 -4.69
C ALA A 19 2.59 -1.53 -4.37
N ALA A 20 3.78 -1.02 -4.77
CA ALA A 20 4.16 0.37 -4.59
C ALA A 20 3.23 1.34 -5.34
N VAL A 21 2.84 1.00 -6.57
CA VAL A 21 1.86 1.77 -7.36
C VAL A 21 0.52 1.86 -6.65
N LEU A 22 -0.03 0.73 -6.19
CA LEU A 22 -1.32 0.71 -5.49
C LEU A 22 -1.30 1.48 -4.17
N LEU A 23 -0.17 1.45 -3.45
CA LEU A 23 0.01 2.14 -2.18
C LEU A 23 0.43 3.61 -2.34
N ARG A 24 0.66 4.07 -3.58
CA ARG A 24 1.18 5.42 -3.92
C ARG A 24 2.45 5.80 -3.16
N ILE A 25 3.39 4.87 -3.05
CA ILE A 25 4.70 5.09 -2.42
C ILE A 25 5.81 4.54 -3.31
N SER A 26 7.04 5.01 -3.12
CA SER A 26 8.16 4.46 -3.90
C SER A 26 8.47 3.01 -3.50
N PRO A 27 8.90 2.15 -4.43
CA PRO A 27 9.31 0.77 -4.13
C PRO A 27 10.39 0.69 -3.05
N ASP A 28 11.32 1.63 -3.04
CA ASP A 28 12.37 1.71 -2.01
C ASP A 28 11.81 2.05 -0.63
N SER A 29 10.83 2.96 -0.57
CA SER A 29 10.13 3.27 0.68
C SER A 29 9.35 2.07 1.19
N LEU A 30 8.69 1.33 0.31
CA LEU A 30 7.95 0.12 0.66
C LEU A 30 8.89 -0.94 1.27
N ARG A 31 10.07 -1.16 0.66
CA ARG A 31 11.09 -2.09 1.19
C ARG A 31 11.63 -1.66 2.55
N ARG A 32 11.97 -0.38 2.72
CA ARG A 32 12.61 0.16 3.94
C ARG A 32 11.64 0.28 5.11
N ASN A 33 10.39 0.61 4.84
CA ASN A 33 9.42 0.99 5.87
C ASN A 33 8.45 -0.13 6.23
N ARG A 34 8.51 -1.30 5.57
CA ARG A 34 7.65 -2.46 5.88
C ARG A 34 7.55 -2.74 7.37
N THR A 35 8.68 -2.74 8.07
CA THR A 35 8.74 -3.04 9.51
C THR A 35 8.49 -1.83 10.39
N LYS A 36 8.54 -0.60 9.88
CA LYS A 36 8.39 0.62 10.69
C LYS A 36 6.97 1.19 10.62
N SER A 37 6.29 1.02 9.49
CA SER A 37 4.97 1.58 9.25
C SER A 37 3.88 0.63 9.74
N ILE A 38 2.97 1.14 10.58
CA ILE A 38 1.91 0.33 11.22
C ILE A 38 0.98 -0.28 10.16
N ASP A 39 0.64 0.48 9.14
CA ASP A 39 -0.23 0.02 8.06
C ASP A 39 0.46 -1.04 7.18
N LEU A 40 1.73 -0.86 6.82
CA LEU A 40 2.48 -1.83 6.02
C LEU A 40 2.75 -3.15 6.74
N ARG A 41 2.76 -3.17 8.09
CA ARG A 41 2.86 -4.41 8.88
C ARG A 41 1.64 -5.30 8.74
N THR A 42 0.49 -4.73 8.35
CA THR A 42 -0.74 -5.50 8.13
C THR A 42 -0.80 -6.20 6.78
N ILE A 43 0.20 -5.97 5.92
CA ILE A 43 0.28 -6.58 4.59
C ILE A 43 1.12 -7.86 4.68
N ASP A 44 0.51 -8.99 4.37
CA ASP A 44 1.26 -10.23 4.27
C ASP A 44 2.26 -10.15 3.11
N CYS A 45 3.49 -10.56 3.37
CA CYS A 45 4.55 -10.49 2.38
C CYS A 45 5.60 -11.57 2.60
N THR A 46 5.93 -12.24 1.50
CA THR A 46 6.79 -13.42 1.44
C THR A 46 7.84 -13.26 0.36
N ILE A 47 8.83 -14.16 0.33
CA ILE A 47 9.93 -14.13 -0.63
C ILE A 47 9.80 -15.34 -1.54
N TRP A 48 9.76 -15.11 -2.85
CA TRP A 48 9.80 -16.16 -3.87
C TRP A 48 10.89 -15.86 -4.89
N HIS A 49 11.82 -16.80 -5.09
CA HIS A 49 12.97 -16.65 -6.00
C HIS A 49 13.65 -15.28 -5.89
N HIS A 50 13.89 -14.81 -4.65
CA HIS A 50 14.53 -13.52 -4.32
C HIS A 50 13.69 -12.26 -4.57
N VAL A 51 12.40 -12.40 -4.92
CA VAL A 51 11.47 -11.28 -5.04
C VAL A 51 10.53 -11.23 -3.85
N SER A 52 10.34 -10.04 -3.28
CA SER A 52 9.30 -9.80 -2.29
C SER A 52 7.94 -9.73 -2.95
N LEU A 53 7.03 -10.55 -2.47
CA LEU A 53 5.66 -10.65 -2.94
C LEU A 53 4.71 -10.16 -1.86
N TRP A 54 3.72 -9.39 -2.28
CA TRP A 54 2.77 -8.72 -1.40
C TRP A 54 1.38 -9.23 -1.70
N ARG A 55 0.67 -9.67 -0.67
CA ARG A 55 -0.69 -10.18 -0.84
C ARG A 55 -1.61 -9.08 -1.36
N LEU A 56 -2.26 -9.33 -2.50
CA LEU A 56 -3.08 -8.35 -3.20
C LEU A 56 -4.22 -7.81 -2.32
N ASP A 57 -4.96 -8.69 -1.63
CA ASP A 57 -6.10 -8.29 -0.80
C ASP A 57 -5.71 -7.28 0.28
N ASP A 58 -4.58 -7.52 0.95
CA ASP A 58 -4.08 -6.63 2.00
C ASP A 58 -3.58 -5.30 1.42
N VAL A 59 -2.89 -5.34 0.28
CA VAL A 59 -2.43 -4.14 -0.43
C VAL A 59 -3.62 -3.27 -0.84
N VAL A 60 -4.69 -3.87 -1.38
CA VAL A 60 -5.91 -3.15 -1.77
C VAL A 60 -6.60 -2.56 -0.54
N ARG A 61 -6.72 -3.33 0.55
CA ARG A 61 -7.30 -2.83 1.81
C ARG A 61 -6.54 -1.61 2.33
N VAL A 62 -5.22 -1.68 2.41
CA VAL A 62 -4.40 -0.55 2.88
C VAL A 62 -4.49 0.64 1.93
N SER A 63 -4.51 0.40 0.61
CA SER A 63 -4.71 1.46 -0.39
C SER A 63 -6.04 2.20 -0.18
N GLN A 64 -7.13 1.46 0.02
CA GLN A 64 -8.45 2.04 0.31
C GLN A 64 -8.44 2.86 1.61
N THR A 65 -7.88 2.33 2.69
CA THR A 65 -7.77 3.06 3.97
C THR A 65 -6.99 4.36 3.80
N ARG A 66 -5.89 4.36 3.04
CA ARG A 66 -5.12 5.58 2.75
C ARG A 66 -5.90 6.58 1.90
N MET A 67 -6.66 6.12 0.92
CA MET A 67 -7.52 6.98 0.10
C MET A 67 -8.63 7.62 0.94
N GLN A 68 -9.26 6.87 1.84
CA GLN A 68 -10.27 7.39 2.76
C GLN A 68 -9.68 8.41 3.73
N ALA A 69 -8.52 8.13 4.33
CA ALA A 69 -7.85 9.07 5.21
C ALA A 69 -7.45 10.37 4.48
N ALA A 70 -6.99 10.26 3.23
CA ALA A 70 -6.68 11.43 2.40
C ALA A 70 -7.94 12.26 2.09
N ALA A 71 -9.06 11.62 1.76
CA ALA A 71 -10.34 12.30 1.51
C ALA A 71 -10.82 13.07 2.76
N ILE A 72 -10.80 12.43 3.93
CA ILE A 72 -11.19 13.08 5.20
C ILE A 72 -10.29 14.27 5.52
N SER A 73 -8.97 14.14 5.30
CA SER A 73 -8.03 15.24 5.55
C SER A 73 -8.24 16.43 4.62
N PHE A 74 -8.68 16.18 3.39
CA PHE A 74 -9.00 17.23 2.42
C PHE A 74 -10.26 17.99 2.84
N GLU A 75 -11.33 17.28 3.19
CA GLU A 75 -12.59 17.88 3.68
C GLU A 75 -12.35 18.73 4.95
N ALA A 76 -11.56 18.21 5.90
CA ALA A 76 -11.21 18.95 7.11
C ALA A 76 -10.43 20.24 6.83
N SER A 77 -9.55 20.22 5.82
CA SER A 77 -8.79 21.40 5.41
C SER A 77 -9.66 22.45 4.71
N GLU A 78 -10.65 22.04 3.93
CA GLU A 78 -11.59 22.94 3.26
C GLU A 78 -12.47 23.67 4.27
N ILE A 79 -13.03 22.92 5.24
CA ILE A 79 -13.84 23.48 6.33
C ILE A 79 -13.01 24.49 7.15
N ALA A 80 -11.76 24.15 7.50
CA ALA A 80 -10.90 25.06 8.24
C ALA A 80 -10.55 26.35 7.47
N GLY A 81 -10.42 26.26 6.15
CA GLY A 81 -10.18 27.42 5.28
C GLY A 81 -11.38 28.37 5.19
N ASP A 82 -12.60 27.83 5.21
CA ASP A 82 -13.83 28.63 5.18
C ASP A 82 -14.11 29.34 6.51
N PHE A 83 -13.74 28.76 7.65
CA PHE A 83 -13.86 29.43 8.96
C PHE A 83 -12.80 30.51 9.21
N ALA A 84 -11.74 30.57 8.40
CA ALA A 84 -10.66 31.56 8.53
C ALA A 84 -10.85 32.81 7.65
N ARG A 85 -11.96 32.92 6.92
CA ARG A 85 -12.38 34.11 6.15
C ARG A 85 -13.46 34.90 6.89
#